data_AF-A0A1G6WK83-F1
#
_entry.id   AF-A0A1G6WK83-F1
#
_cell.length_a   1.000
_cell.length_b   1.000
_cell.length_c   1.000
_cell.angle_alpha   90.00
_cell.angle_beta   90.00
_cell.angle_gamma   90.00
#
_symmetry.space_group_name_H-M   'P 1'
#
loop_
_entity.id
_entity.type
_entity.pdbx_description
1 polymer ?
#
loop_
_entity_poly.entity_id
_entity_poly.type
_entity_poly.pdbx_seq_one_letter_code
_entity_poly.pdbx_strand_id
1 'polypeptide(L)'
;MLPGYTRLTSRWFDESGDRDQLTLPGIEELYGAARNDRAQALALLQMADLGIDDVVIDQEKRNRVSLVHRSANERVLLDFAAESEGTRTWFKLIGPVLTALKHGSLLLFDELAASLHPTLSSQLIRLFQDPATNPRGAQLVFTSHDTSLLNHLNRDEVWLTEKTEDGATRLGALADFAGERVRKSQNLEKAYLHGRFGALPDVDRTDVLRALGLIG
;
A
#
# COMPACT_ATOMS: atom_id res chain seq x y z
N MET A 1 54.09 -2.55 3.89
CA MET A 1 53.21 -1.36 4.02
C MET A 1 52.49 -1.20 2.69
N LEU A 2 51.18 -1.26 2.49
CA LEU A 2 49.97 -1.50 3.29
C LEU A 2 49.09 -2.41 2.40
N PRO A 3 48.35 -3.40 2.94
CA PRO A 3 47.51 -4.27 2.13
C PRO A 3 46.23 -3.54 1.70
N GLY A 4 45.92 -3.60 0.40
CA GLY A 4 44.70 -3.04 -0.18
C GLY A 4 43.47 -3.82 0.26
N TYR A 5 42.50 -3.11 0.86
CA TYR A 5 41.18 -3.62 1.18
C TYR A 5 40.23 -3.33 0.00
N THR A 6 40.03 -4.31 -0.86
CA THR A 6 38.89 -4.33 -1.78
C THR A 6 37.66 -4.72 -0.97
N ARG A 7 36.81 -3.75 -0.58
CA ARG A 7 35.55 -4.02 0.13
C ARG A 7 34.49 -4.49 -0.88
N LEU A 8 33.93 -5.69 -0.65
CA LEU A 8 32.85 -6.26 -1.46
C LEU A 8 31.52 -5.56 -1.12
N THR A 9 31.23 -4.45 -1.80
CA THR A 9 29.86 -3.93 -1.90
C THR A 9 29.23 -4.60 -3.11
N SER A 10 28.36 -5.59 -2.93
CA SER A 10 27.59 -6.13 -4.04
C SER A 10 26.57 -5.08 -4.47
N ARG A 11 26.72 -4.56 -5.68
CA ARG A 11 25.62 -3.89 -6.36
C ARG A 11 24.69 -5.01 -6.78
N TRP A 12 23.46 -4.99 -6.27
CA TRP A 12 22.46 -6.04 -6.53
C TRP A 12 22.24 -6.34 -8.04
N PHE A 13 22.66 -5.44 -8.94
CA PHE A 13 22.55 -5.60 -10.40
C PHE A 13 23.67 -6.36 -11.06
N ASP A 14 24.81 -6.46 -10.39
CA ASP A 14 25.99 -7.09 -10.92
C ASP A 14 26.26 -8.37 -10.12
N GLU A 15 25.87 -9.46 -10.75
CA GLU A 15 26.31 -10.85 -10.58
C GLU A 15 25.50 -11.83 -9.73
N SER A 16 25.64 -13.09 -10.18
CA SER A 16 24.73 -14.23 -10.05
C SER A 16 25.37 -15.32 -9.18
N GLY A 17 24.60 -15.89 -8.26
CA GLY A 17 24.84 -17.20 -7.63
C GLY A 17 25.77 -17.19 -6.42
N ASP A 18 25.23 -17.45 -5.22
CA ASP A 18 25.35 -18.73 -4.52
C ASP A 18 24.42 -18.73 -3.28
N ARG A 19 23.97 -19.92 -2.88
CA ARG A 19 23.00 -20.16 -1.78
C ARG A 19 23.71 -20.28 -0.44
N ASP A 20 23.26 -19.55 0.59
CA ASP A 20 22.81 -20.10 1.89
C ASP A 20 22.59 -19.03 2.98
N GLN A 21 21.46 -19.17 3.68
CA GLN A 21 21.14 -18.81 5.09
C GLN A 21 20.92 -17.35 5.55
N LEU A 22 19.64 -16.99 5.77
CA LEU A 22 18.96 -16.75 7.08
C LEU A 22 17.67 -15.93 6.88
N THR A 23 16.55 -16.49 7.35
CA THR A 23 15.18 -16.24 6.86
C THR A 23 14.37 -15.21 7.63
N LEU A 24 13.79 -14.23 6.90
CA LEU A 24 12.68 -13.40 7.33
C LEU A 24 11.45 -13.73 6.45
N PRO A 25 10.32 -14.17 7.01
CA PRO A 25 9.16 -14.58 6.22
C PRO A 25 8.59 -13.38 5.45
N GLY A 26 8.40 -13.56 4.13
CA GLY A 26 7.88 -12.55 3.19
C GLY A 26 8.93 -11.88 2.30
N ILE A 27 10.21 -11.97 2.68
CA ILE A 27 11.32 -11.48 1.87
C ILE A 27 11.70 -12.56 0.83
N GLU A 28 11.80 -13.85 1.17
CA GLU A 28 12.23 -14.92 0.24
C GLU A 28 11.43 -15.07 -1.06
N GLU A 29 10.13 -14.78 -1.07
CA GLU A 29 9.33 -14.83 -2.32
C GLU A 29 9.77 -13.77 -3.35
N LEU A 30 10.38 -12.67 -2.91
CA LEU A 30 11.06 -11.71 -3.79
C LEU A 30 12.38 -12.23 -4.35
N TYR A 31 13.01 -13.24 -3.75
CA TYR A 31 14.43 -13.59 -4.02
C TYR A 31 14.63 -14.89 -4.81
N GLY A 32 13.55 -15.54 -5.27
CA GLY A 32 13.58 -16.50 -6.39
C GLY A 32 13.55 -15.82 -7.77
N ALA A 33 13.91 -14.54 -7.84
CA ALA A 33 13.56 -13.64 -8.95
C ALA A 33 14.31 -13.95 -10.25
N ALA A 34 13.55 -14.19 -11.31
CA ALA A 34 14.01 -13.95 -12.66
C ALA A 34 14.27 -12.43 -12.84
N ARG A 35 15.14 -12.03 -13.77
CA ARG A 35 15.45 -10.61 -14.07
C ARG A 35 14.20 -9.70 -14.19
N ASN A 36 13.06 -10.26 -14.62
CA ASN A 36 11.80 -9.56 -14.79
C ASN A 36 11.16 -9.10 -13.47
N ASP A 37 11.20 -9.93 -12.42
CA ASP A 37 10.56 -9.60 -11.13
C ASP A 37 11.23 -8.36 -10.50
N ARG A 38 12.54 -8.22 -10.72
CA ARG A 38 13.33 -7.08 -10.24
C ARG A 38 12.96 -5.76 -10.94
N ALA A 39 12.80 -5.79 -12.26
CA ALA A 39 12.43 -4.61 -13.03
C ALA A 39 11.02 -4.11 -12.64
N GLN A 40 10.10 -5.05 -12.40
CA GLN A 40 8.76 -4.76 -11.91
C GLN A 40 8.79 -4.14 -10.50
N ALA A 41 9.58 -4.72 -9.58
CA ALA A 41 9.74 -4.18 -8.24
C ALA A 41 10.28 -2.74 -8.24
N LEU A 42 11.30 -2.46 -9.08
CA LEU A 42 11.84 -1.11 -9.22
C LEU A 42 10.81 -0.14 -9.83
N ALA A 43 10.06 -0.58 -10.85
CA ALA A 43 9.01 0.25 -11.44
C ALA A 43 7.92 0.61 -10.43
N LEU A 44 7.51 -0.34 -9.58
CA LEU A 44 6.57 -0.06 -8.48
C LEU A 44 7.18 0.89 -7.46
N LEU A 45 8.44 0.71 -7.07
CA LEU A 45 9.10 1.59 -6.11
C LEU A 45 9.19 3.04 -6.62
N GLN A 46 9.45 3.21 -7.92
CA GLN A 46 9.47 4.51 -8.60
C GLN A 46 8.11 5.23 -8.63
N MET A 47 7.00 4.50 -8.45
CA MET A 47 5.69 5.13 -8.29
C MET A 47 5.57 5.88 -6.96
N ALA A 48 6.25 5.42 -5.90
CA ALA A 48 6.27 6.10 -4.61
C ALA A 48 7.16 7.34 -4.63
N ASP A 49 8.29 7.26 -5.33
CA ASP A 49 9.21 8.37 -5.48
C ASP A 49 10.03 8.21 -6.78
N LEU A 50 9.84 9.15 -7.71
CA LEU A 50 10.55 9.19 -9.00
C LEU A 50 12.06 9.41 -8.84
N GLY A 51 12.50 9.93 -7.68
CA GLY A 51 13.90 10.10 -7.35
C GLY A 51 14.63 8.77 -7.12
N ILE A 52 13.91 7.67 -6.88
CA ILE A 52 14.52 6.37 -6.63
C ILE A 52 15.01 5.75 -7.94
N ASP A 53 16.32 5.69 -8.07
CA ASP A 53 17.01 4.97 -9.14
C ASP A 53 17.15 3.49 -8.81
N ASP A 54 17.28 3.16 -7.51
CA ASP A 54 17.73 1.84 -7.12
C ASP A 54 17.55 1.43 -5.64
N VAL A 55 17.79 0.16 -5.34
CA VAL A 55 17.85 -0.49 -4.03
C VAL A 55 19.18 -1.23 -3.90
N VAL A 56 19.93 -0.90 -2.85
CA VAL A 56 21.17 -1.60 -2.44
C VAL A 56 20.89 -2.32 -1.13
N ILE A 57 21.31 -3.59 -1.04
CA ILE A 57 21.16 -4.41 0.16
C ILE A 57 22.56 -4.84 0.60
N ASP A 58 22.96 -4.37 1.78
CA ASP A 58 24.22 -4.76 2.39
C ASP A 58 24.05 -6.09 3.14
N GLN A 59 24.49 -7.17 2.49
CA GLN A 59 24.41 -8.54 3.01
C GLN A 59 25.27 -8.75 4.27
N GLU A 60 26.42 -8.07 4.37
CA GLU A 60 27.33 -8.21 5.52
C GLU A 60 26.82 -7.47 6.75
N LYS A 61 25.96 -6.45 6.58
CA LYS A 61 25.39 -5.64 7.68
C LYS A 61 23.92 -5.95 7.95
N ARG A 62 23.59 -7.21 8.25
CA ARG A 62 22.21 -7.63 8.62
C ARG A 62 21.16 -7.21 7.59
N ASN A 63 21.46 -7.32 6.30
CA ASN A 63 20.56 -6.96 5.20
C ASN A 63 20.07 -5.51 5.28
N ARG A 64 21.00 -4.58 5.57
CA ARG A 64 20.63 -3.17 5.63
C ARG A 64 20.26 -2.68 4.23
N VAL A 65 19.02 -2.22 4.09
CA VAL A 65 18.49 -1.68 2.83
C VAL A 65 18.85 -0.20 2.72
N SER A 66 19.25 0.24 1.54
CA SER A 66 19.44 1.65 1.20
C SER A 66 18.87 1.90 -0.18
N LEU A 67 18.15 3.02 -0.35
CA LEU A 67 17.64 3.42 -1.66
C LEU A 67 18.64 4.38 -2.29
N VAL A 68 18.84 4.24 -3.60
CA VAL A 68 19.68 5.16 -4.38
C VAL A 68 18.76 6.20 -4.98
N HIS A 69 19.00 7.44 -4.63
CA HIS A 69 18.28 8.60 -5.14
C HIS A 69 19.12 9.34 -6.17
N ARG A 70 18.48 9.83 -7.24
CA ARG A 70 19.10 10.72 -8.22
C ARG A 70 18.77 12.16 -7.89
N SER A 71 19.80 12.95 -7.58
CA SER A 71 19.70 14.40 -7.43
C SER A 71 20.57 15.07 -8.49
N ALA A 72 19.92 15.75 -9.44
CA ALA A 72 20.55 16.32 -10.63
C ALA A 72 21.40 15.28 -11.42
N ASN A 73 22.69 15.18 -11.11
CA ASN A 73 23.65 14.25 -11.74
C ASN A 73 24.35 13.31 -10.74
N GLU A 74 24.00 13.37 -9.45
CA GLU A 74 24.64 12.56 -8.42
C GLU A 74 23.68 11.49 -7.89
N ARG A 75 24.25 10.33 -7.57
CA ARG A 75 23.54 9.24 -6.92
C ARG A 75 23.87 9.28 -5.43
N VAL A 76 22.85 9.45 -4.61
CA VAL A 76 22.97 9.50 -3.15
C VAL A 76 22.33 8.26 -2.57
N LEU A 77 23.04 7.60 -1.66
CA LEU A 77 22.50 6.48 -0.89
C LEU A 77 21.81 7.03 0.35
N LEU A 78 20.52 6.72 0.48
CA LEU A 78 19.75 7.00 1.67
C LEU A 78 19.47 5.68 2.40
N ASP A 79 19.76 5.63 3.70
CA ASP A 79 19.42 4.47 4.52
C ASP A 79 17.89 4.33 4.54
N PHE A 80 17.38 3.10 4.43
CA PHE A 80 15.94 2.85 4.43
C PHE A 80 15.24 3.43 5.66
N ALA A 81 15.93 3.55 6.81
CA ALA A 81 15.37 4.18 8.00
C ALA A 81 15.09 5.69 7.83
N ALA A 82 15.84 6.37 6.95
CA ALA A 82 15.70 7.79 6.67
C ALA A 82 14.67 8.11 5.58
N GLU A 83 14.11 7.09 4.92
CA GLU A 83 13.02 7.24 3.97
C GLU A 83 11.71 7.68 4.65
N SER A 84 10.83 8.30 3.86
CA SER A 84 9.49 8.64 4.33
C SER A 84 8.71 7.40 4.78
N GLU A 85 7.76 7.56 5.69
CA GLU A 85 6.91 6.44 6.11
C GLU A 85 6.13 5.83 4.93
N GLY A 86 5.66 6.67 4.00
CA GLY A 86 4.98 6.22 2.78
C GLY A 86 5.87 5.37 1.88
N THR A 87 7.10 5.82 1.62
CA THR A 87 8.08 5.06 0.82
C THR A 87 8.40 3.71 1.48
N ARG A 88 8.63 3.70 2.79
CA ARG A 88 8.93 2.47 3.55
C ARG A 88 7.75 1.50 3.58
N THR A 89 6.55 2.02 3.71
CA THR A 89 5.32 1.21 3.68
C THR A 89 5.14 0.62 2.29
N TRP A 90 5.19 1.45 1.25
CA TRP A 90 5.07 1.01 -0.13
C TRP A 90 6.11 -0.04 -0.51
N PHE A 91 7.38 0.16 -0.14
CA PHE A 91 8.46 -0.80 -0.36
C PHE A 91 8.13 -2.19 0.19
N LYS A 92 7.54 -2.26 1.39
CA LYS A 92 7.13 -3.53 2.02
C LYS A 92 5.96 -4.20 1.30
N LEU A 93 5.12 -3.45 0.58
CA LEU A 93 3.99 -3.99 -0.19
C LEU A 93 4.39 -4.59 -1.52
N ILE A 94 5.49 -4.13 -2.12
CA ILE A 94 5.90 -4.53 -3.47
C ILE A 94 5.99 -6.06 -3.62
N GLY A 95 6.61 -6.75 -2.67
CA GLY A 95 6.71 -8.21 -2.68
C GLY A 95 5.36 -8.90 -2.69
N PRO A 96 4.53 -8.74 -1.63
CA PRO A 96 3.19 -9.32 -1.57
C PRO A 96 2.32 -9.00 -2.79
N VAL A 97 2.38 -7.77 -3.31
CA VAL A 97 1.61 -7.33 -4.49
C VAL A 97 2.06 -8.07 -5.74
N LEU A 98 3.38 -8.14 -5.99
CA LEU A 98 3.90 -8.85 -7.15
C LEU A 98 3.63 -10.35 -7.07
N THR A 99 3.78 -10.96 -5.90
CA THR A 99 3.40 -12.37 -5.68
C THR A 99 1.93 -12.58 -6.00
N ALA A 100 1.04 -11.71 -5.49
CA ALA A 100 -0.39 -11.82 -5.74
C ALA A 100 -0.74 -11.74 -7.22
N LEU A 101 -0.26 -10.70 -7.91
CA LEU A 101 -0.49 -10.52 -9.35
C LEU A 101 0.11 -11.66 -10.19
N LYS A 102 1.30 -12.15 -9.82
CA LYS A 102 1.98 -13.26 -10.51
C LYS A 102 1.28 -14.58 -10.34
N HIS A 103 0.65 -14.85 -9.19
CA HIS A 103 0.02 -16.12 -8.90
C HIS A 103 -1.51 -16.11 -9.03
N GLY A 104 -2.12 -14.93 -9.22
CA GLY A 104 -3.57 -14.79 -9.19
C GLY A 104 -4.15 -15.04 -7.80
N SER A 105 -3.38 -14.75 -6.74
CA SER A 105 -3.77 -15.04 -5.36
C SER A 105 -4.47 -13.87 -4.68
N LEU A 106 -5.04 -14.14 -3.50
CA LEU A 106 -5.70 -13.16 -2.64
C LEU A 106 -4.66 -12.43 -1.77
N LEU A 107 -4.65 -11.11 -1.83
CA LEU A 107 -3.93 -10.23 -0.92
C LEU A 107 -4.93 -9.59 0.05
N LEU A 108 -4.74 -9.84 1.34
CA LEU A 108 -5.49 -9.22 2.43
C LEU A 108 -4.66 -8.08 3.01
N PHE A 109 -5.26 -6.90 3.14
CA PHE A 109 -4.58 -5.74 3.68
C PHE A 109 -5.42 -5.01 4.73
N ASP A 110 -4.95 -4.98 5.97
CA ASP A 110 -5.60 -4.18 7.00
C ASP A 110 -5.09 -2.74 6.94
N GLU A 111 -6.03 -1.80 6.88
CA GLU A 111 -5.82 -0.35 6.87
C GLU A 111 -4.84 0.14 5.78
N LEU A 112 -5.29 0.06 4.53
CA LEU A 112 -4.48 0.42 3.36
C LEU A 112 -3.99 1.88 3.37
N ALA A 113 -4.68 2.79 4.07
CA ALA A 113 -4.40 4.22 4.03
C ALA A 113 -3.57 4.74 5.21
N ALA A 114 -3.34 3.97 6.29
CA ALA A 114 -2.70 4.51 7.50
C ALA A 114 -1.33 5.18 7.27
N SER A 115 -0.58 4.72 6.26
CA SER A 115 0.76 5.24 5.97
C SER A 115 1.01 5.52 4.48
N LEU A 116 0.03 5.28 3.60
CA LEU A 116 0.16 5.55 2.17
C LEU A 116 -0.59 6.83 1.79
N HIS A 117 0.02 7.60 0.90
CA HIS A 117 -0.68 8.71 0.25
C HIS A 117 -1.87 8.16 -0.56
N PRO A 118 -3.06 8.79 -0.53
CA PRO A 118 -4.26 8.30 -1.23
C PRO A 118 -4.02 7.95 -2.71
N THR A 119 -3.18 8.74 -3.40
CA THR A 119 -2.75 8.45 -4.77
C THR A 119 -2.11 7.07 -4.90
N LEU A 120 -1.18 6.67 -4.01
CA LEU A 120 -0.53 5.37 -4.07
C LEU A 120 -1.52 4.24 -3.80
N SER A 121 -2.42 4.41 -2.82
CA SER A 121 -3.50 3.47 -2.56
C SER A 121 -4.41 3.29 -3.78
N SER A 122 -4.76 4.39 -4.47
CA SER A 122 -5.54 4.32 -5.72
C SER A 122 -4.79 3.62 -6.86
N GLN A 123 -3.47 3.81 -6.95
CA GLN A 123 -2.67 3.11 -7.95
C GLN A 123 -2.59 1.62 -7.66
N LEU A 124 -2.46 1.24 -6.39
CA LEU A 124 -2.49 -0.16 -5.99
C LEU A 124 -3.82 -0.82 -6.41
N ILE A 125 -4.95 -0.18 -6.10
CA ILE A 125 -6.27 -0.68 -6.52
C ILE A 125 -6.34 -0.86 -8.04
N ARG A 126 -5.85 0.11 -8.82
CA ARG A 126 -5.80 0.03 -10.29
C ARG A 126 -4.99 -1.15 -10.80
N LEU A 127 -3.87 -1.49 -10.16
CA LEU A 127 -3.07 -2.65 -10.56
C LEU A 127 -3.86 -3.96 -10.49
N PHE A 128 -4.77 -4.09 -9.52
CA PHE A 128 -5.63 -5.26 -9.38
C PHE A 128 -6.88 -5.22 -10.28
N GLN A 129 -7.36 -4.02 -10.65
CA GLN A 129 -8.53 -3.86 -11.51
C GLN A 129 -8.23 -3.98 -13.01
N ASP A 130 -6.99 -3.66 -13.45
CA ASP A 130 -6.63 -3.68 -14.86
C ASP A 130 -6.22 -5.09 -15.33
N PRO A 131 -6.90 -5.71 -16.31
CA PRO A 131 -6.54 -7.02 -16.85
C PRO A 131 -5.13 -7.10 -17.45
N ALA A 132 -4.56 -5.97 -17.87
CA ALA A 132 -3.19 -5.92 -18.40
C ALA A 132 -2.15 -6.13 -17.30
N THR A 133 -2.37 -5.56 -16.11
CA THR A 133 -1.49 -5.74 -14.94
C THR A 133 -1.87 -6.94 -14.09
N ASN A 134 -3.14 -7.36 -14.13
CA ASN A 134 -3.69 -8.50 -13.39
C ASN A 134 -4.31 -9.58 -14.32
N PRO A 135 -3.53 -10.18 -15.24
CA PRO A 135 -4.06 -11.16 -16.19
C PRO A 135 -4.47 -12.49 -15.54
N ARG A 136 -4.09 -12.72 -14.28
CA ARG A 136 -4.38 -13.95 -13.52
C ARG A 136 -5.52 -13.79 -12.51
N GLY A 137 -6.14 -12.61 -12.43
CA GLY A 137 -7.31 -12.39 -11.57
C GLY A 137 -7.00 -12.44 -10.08
N ALA A 138 -5.83 -11.94 -9.67
CA ALA A 138 -5.51 -11.72 -8.26
C ALA A 138 -6.56 -10.82 -7.61
N GLN A 139 -6.80 -11.03 -6.32
CA GLN A 139 -7.82 -10.28 -5.57
C GLN A 139 -7.15 -9.46 -4.48
N LEU A 140 -7.60 -8.21 -4.33
CA LEU A 140 -7.21 -7.33 -3.22
C LEU A 140 -8.44 -7.11 -2.34
N VAL A 141 -8.36 -7.50 -1.07
CA VAL A 141 -9.37 -7.21 -0.06
C VAL A 141 -8.71 -6.40 1.04
N PHE A 142 -9.28 -5.25 1.36
CA PHE A 142 -8.69 -4.34 2.32
C PHE A 142 -9.72 -3.58 3.16
N THR A 143 -9.27 -3.08 4.30
CA THR A 143 -10.02 -2.11 5.13
C THR A 143 -9.38 -0.73 4.97
N SER A 144 -10.18 0.32 5.11
CA SER A 144 -9.67 1.69 5.12
C SER A 144 -10.68 2.68 5.73
N HIS A 145 -10.16 3.75 6.32
CA HIS A 145 -10.94 4.94 6.68
C HIS A 145 -10.88 6.05 5.61
N ASP A 146 -10.08 5.90 4.55
CA ASP A 146 -9.94 6.89 3.49
C ASP A 146 -11.13 6.83 2.52
N THR A 147 -12.02 7.81 2.64
CA THR A 147 -13.23 7.92 1.83
C THR A 147 -12.95 8.17 0.35
N SER A 148 -11.78 8.69 0.00
CA SER A 148 -11.43 9.00 -1.39
C SER A 148 -11.33 7.75 -2.26
N LEU A 149 -11.00 6.60 -1.64
CA LEU A 149 -10.94 5.28 -2.29
C LEU A 149 -12.29 4.81 -2.83
N LEU A 150 -13.41 5.32 -2.27
CA LEU A 150 -14.75 4.99 -2.79
C LEU A 150 -14.92 5.39 -4.25
N ASN A 151 -14.22 6.41 -4.74
CA ASN A 151 -14.29 6.82 -6.15
C ASN A 151 -13.47 5.92 -7.09
N HIS A 152 -12.71 4.97 -6.54
CA HIS A 152 -11.93 3.99 -7.29
C HIS A 152 -12.55 2.59 -7.28
N LEU A 153 -13.68 2.41 -6.60
CA LEU A 153 -14.36 1.13 -6.43
C LEU A 153 -15.77 1.18 -7.02
N ASN A 154 -16.27 0.04 -7.45
CA ASN A 154 -17.68 -0.14 -7.75
C ASN A 154 -18.49 -0.36 -6.47
N ARG A 155 -19.79 -0.07 -6.51
CA ARG A 155 -20.68 -0.21 -5.34
C ARG A 155 -20.75 -1.64 -4.78
N ASP A 156 -20.53 -2.63 -5.62
CA ASP A 156 -20.52 -4.06 -5.28
C ASP A 156 -19.16 -4.53 -4.75
N GLU A 157 -18.15 -3.67 -4.78
CA GLU A 157 -16.82 -3.88 -4.20
C GLU A 157 -16.69 -3.25 -2.81
N VAL A 158 -17.72 -2.52 -2.34
CA VAL A 158 -17.67 -1.75 -1.09
C VAL A 158 -18.64 -2.32 -0.05
N TRP A 159 -18.12 -2.53 1.15
CA TRP A 159 -18.89 -2.85 2.34
C TRP A 159 -18.63 -1.80 3.41
N LEU A 160 -19.70 -1.31 4.04
CA LEU A 160 -19.64 -0.28 5.07
C LEU A 160 -19.87 -0.93 6.43
N THR A 161 -19.10 -0.51 7.43
CA THR A 161 -19.27 -0.89 8.83
C THR A 161 -19.86 0.25 9.63
N GLU A 162 -20.88 -0.02 10.44
CA GLU A 162 -21.46 0.96 11.36
C GLU A 162 -21.70 0.33 12.74
N LYS A 163 -21.56 1.14 13.80
CA LYS A 163 -21.93 0.70 15.14
C LYS A 163 -23.42 0.92 15.38
N THR A 164 -24.07 -0.09 15.94
CA THR A 164 -25.45 0.00 16.41
C THR A 164 -25.49 0.55 17.83
N GLU A 165 -26.67 0.99 18.28
CA GLU A 165 -26.87 1.60 19.60
C GLU A 165 -26.51 0.67 20.77
N ASP A 166 -26.59 -0.65 20.57
CA ASP A 166 -26.18 -1.68 21.52
C ASP A 166 -24.66 -2.00 21.47
N GLY A 167 -23.90 -1.28 20.65
CA GLY A 167 -22.45 -1.41 20.52
C GLY A 167 -21.98 -2.53 19.59
N ALA A 168 -22.89 -3.28 18.95
CA ALA A 168 -22.53 -4.23 17.91
C ALA A 168 -22.09 -3.52 16.63
N THR A 169 -21.42 -4.24 15.72
CA THR A 169 -21.04 -3.72 14.39
C THR A 169 -21.89 -4.39 13.34
N ARG A 170 -22.59 -3.58 12.54
CA ARG A 170 -23.31 -4.02 11.34
C ARG A 170 -22.43 -3.80 10.12
N LEU A 171 -22.39 -4.80 9.25
CA LEU A 171 -21.73 -4.73 7.95
C LEU A 171 -22.82 -4.72 6.86
N GLY A 172 -22.81 -3.71 5.99
CA GLY A 172 -23.79 -3.56 4.91
C GLY A 172 -23.10 -3.35 3.56
N ALA A 173 -23.50 -4.09 2.54
CA ALA A 173 -22.95 -3.89 1.20
C ALA A 173 -23.49 -2.59 0.60
N LEU A 174 -22.62 -1.79 -0.01
CA LEU A 174 -23.05 -0.54 -0.64
C LEU A 174 -24.01 -0.79 -1.82
N ALA A 175 -23.92 -1.97 -2.45
CA ALA A 175 -24.85 -2.42 -3.47
C ALA A 175 -26.31 -2.58 -2.97
N ASP A 176 -26.54 -2.79 -1.68
CA ASP A 176 -27.88 -3.01 -1.10
C ASP A 176 -28.69 -1.71 -1.00
N PHE A 177 -28.05 -0.54 -1.11
CA PHE A 177 -28.71 0.77 -1.11
C PHE A 177 -29.44 1.07 -2.45
N ALA A 178 -29.89 0.03 -3.16
CA ALA A 178 -30.46 0.08 -4.50
C ALA A 178 -31.76 0.91 -4.57
N GLY A 179 -31.70 1.99 -5.36
CA GLY A 179 -32.83 2.80 -5.83
C GLY A 179 -32.37 3.81 -6.89
N GLU A 180 -33.30 4.47 -7.61
CA GLU A 180 -33.07 5.52 -8.64
C GLU A 180 -32.08 6.63 -8.21
N ARG A 181 -31.85 6.69 -6.91
CA ARG A 181 -31.01 7.57 -6.14
C ARG A 181 -29.51 7.45 -6.44
N VAL A 182 -28.96 6.28 -6.79
CA VAL A 182 -27.52 6.10 -7.05
C VAL A 182 -27.29 5.70 -8.50
N ARG A 183 -27.24 6.67 -9.41
CA ARG A 183 -26.82 6.42 -10.79
C ARG A 183 -25.36 5.95 -10.81
N LYS A 184 -25.02 5.07 -11.76
CA LYS A 184 -23.65 4.56 -12.03
C LYS A 184 -22.55 5.64 -12.19
N SER A 185 -22.93 6.91 -12.26
CA SER A 185 -22.04 8.07 -12.47
C SER A 185 -21.92 9.00 -11.25
N GLN A 186 -22.41 8.61 -10.06
CA GLN A 186 -22.25 9.43 -8.86
C GLN A 186 -20.87 9.23 -8.23
N ASN A 187 -20.28 10.34 -7.80
CA ASN A 187 -19.14 10.35 -6.90
C ASN A 187 -19.58 9.69 -5.58
N LEU A 188 -19.12 8.45 -5.35
CA LEU A 188 -19.55 7.61 -4.22
C LEU A 188 -19.09 8.21 -2.90
N GLU A 189 -17.90 8.80 -2.86
CA GLU A 189 -17.38 9.52 -1.70
C GLU A 189 -18.31 10.65 -1.29
N LYS A 190 -18.71 11.52 -2.23
CA LYS A 190 -19.60 12.64 -1.95
C LYS A 190 -20.94 12.15 -1.42
N ALA A 191 -21.50 11.10 -2.00
CA ALA A 191 -22.75 10.51 -1.52
C ALA A 191 -22.62 9.94 -0.10
N TYR A 192 -21.51 9.26 0.20
CA TYR A 192 -21.19 8.77 1.53
C TYR A 192 -21.06 9.91 2.55
N LEU A 193 -20.28 10.95 2.24
CA LEU A 193 -20.08 12.11 3.12
C LEU A 193 -21.36 12.93 3.37
N HIS A 194 -22.36 12.82 2.49
CA HIS A 194 -23.70 13.41 2.72
C HIS A 194 -24.63 12.51 3.55
N GLY A 195 -24.12 11.39 4.10
CA GLY A 195 -24.87 10.48 4.96
C GLY A 195 -25.82 9.56 4.22
N ARG A 196 -25.70 9.44 2.89
CA ARG A 196 -26.66 8.67 2.07
C ARG A 196 -26.69 7.18 2.39
N PHE A 197 -25.56 6.65 2.87
CA PHE A 197 -25.35 5.22 3.09
C PHE A 197 -25.22 4.86 4.58
N GLY A 198 -25.48 5.80 5.49
CA GLY A 198 -25.15 5.61 6.91
C GLY A 198 -23.64 5.51 7.12
N ALA A 199 -23.23 4.76 8.14
CA ALA A 199 -21.83 4.47 8.48
C ALA A 199 -20.90 5.68 8.70
N LEU A 200 -21.44 6.90 8.72
CA LEU A 200 -20.69 8.07 9.17
C LEU A 200 -20.54 8.05 10.70
N PRO A 201 -19.39 8.47 11.24
CA PRO A 201 -19.22 8.66 12.67
C PRO A 201 -20.26 9.63 13.24
N ASP A 202 -20.94 9.23 14.32
CA ASP A 202 -21.73 10.17 15.11
C ASP A 202 -20.77 11.07 15.91
N VAL A 203 -20.86 12.37 15.65
CA VAL A 203 -20.01 13.41 16.26
C VAL A 203 -20.85 14.41 17.02
N ASP A 204 -22.02 14.02 17.52
CA ASP A 204 -22.81 14.86 18.41
C ASP A 204 -21.92 15.39 19.54
N ARG A 205 -21.86 16.72 19.64
CA ARG A 205 -21.02 17.45 20.59
C ARG A 205 -21.77 17.79 21.86
N THR A 206 -23.05 17.47 21.98
CA THR A 206 -23.88 17.88 23.12
C THR A 206 -23.26 17.46 24.45
N ASP A 207 -22.86 16.20 24.57
CA ASP A 207 -22.22 15.71 25.80
C ASP A 207 -20.84 16.34 26.05
N VAL A 208 -20.07 16.60 24.99
CA VAL A 208 -18.79 17.31 25.09
C VAL A 208 -19.01 18.74 25.57
N LEU A 209 -19.97 19.47 25.00
CA LEU A 209 -20.30 20.84 25.37
C LEU A 209 -20.82 20.92 26.81
N ARG A 210 -21.65 19.96 27.24
CA ARG A 210 -22.14 19.85 28.62
C ARG A 210 -21.00 19.55 29.59
N ALA A 211 -20.12 18.60 29.27
CA ALA A 211 -18.95 18.27 30.08
C ALA A 211 -17.96 19.45 30.21
N LEU A 212 -17.87 20.30 29.18
CA LEU A 212 -17.09 21.53 29.21
C LEU A 212 -17.82 22.72 29.88
N GLY A 213 -19.07 22.54 30.33
CA GLY A 213 -19.87 23.59 30.96
C GLY A 213 -20.30 24.72 30.02
N LEU A 214 -20.25 24.50 28.71
CA LEU A 214 -20.61 25.50 27.69
C LEU A 214 -22.12 25.54 27.42
N ILE A 215 -22.84 24.48 27.78
CA ILE A 215 -24.30 24.37 27.73
C ILE A 215 -24.84 23.73 29.00
N GLY A 216 -26.11 24.01 29.31
CA GLY A 216 -26.84 23.49 30.47
C GLY A 216 -27.40 22.08 30.30
#